data_AF-A0A5E4VHH1-F1
#
_entry.id   AF-A0A5E4VHH1-F1
#
_cell.length_a   1.000
_cell.length_b   1.000
_cell.length_c   1.000
_cell.angle_alpha   90.00
_cell.angle_beta   90.00
_cell.angle_gamma   90.00
#
_symmetry.space_group_name_H-M   'P 1'
#
loop_
_entity.id
_entity.type
_entity.pdbx_description
1 polymer ?
#
loop_
_entity_poly.entity_id
_entity_poly.type
_entity_poly.pdbx_seq_one_letter_code
_entity_poly.pdbx_strand_id
1 'polypeptide(L)'
;MVFGSTPEHAHDGVTIYGLISTGFNYVGNQNGQPLFSAMSGTMQAPRFGVKGREELGDGTAAIFRQENGFNVLTGGTSQRGRMFMQRVRPSGDVW
;
A
#
# COMPACT_ATOMS: atom_id res chain seq x y z
N MET A 1 -33.52 4.58 -33.39
CA MET A 1 -33.24 4.28 -31.97
C MET A 1 -31.80 4.69 -31.73
N VAL A 2 -31.55 5.64 -30.82
CA VAL A 2 -30.20 6.13 -30.50
C VAL A 2 -29.83 5.62 -29.12
N PHE A 3 -28.73 4.88 -29.01
CA PHE A 3 -28.14 4.53 -27.72
C PHE A 3 -27.06 5.57 -27.42
N GLY A 4 -27.40 6.56 -26.60
CA GLY A 4 -26.44 7.52 -26.08
C GLY A 4 -25.87 6.99 -24.76
N SER A 5 -24.64 6.47 -24.79
CA SER A 5 -23.87 6.27 -23.57
C SER A 5 -23.35 7.61 -23.08
N THR A 6 -23.97 8.17 -22.04
CA THR A 6 -23.29 9.15 -21.21
C THR A 6 -22.06 8.46 -20.60
N PRO A 7 -20.86 9.07 -20.60
CA PRO A 7 -19.79 8.57 -19.77
C PRO A 7 -20.26 8.69 -18.31
N GLU A 8 -20.54 7.56 -17.66
CA GLU A 8 -20.71 7.53 -16.21
C GLU A 8 -19.35 7.89 -15.60
N HIS A 9 -19.28 9.08 -15.02
CA HIS A 9 -18.15 9.45 -14.17
C HIS A 9 -18.29 8.69 -12.85
N ALA A 10 -17.88 7.42 -12.85
CA ALA A 10 -17.83 6.59 -11.66
C ALA A 10 -16.99 7.33 -10.58
N HIS A 11 -17.56 7.49 -9.38
CA HIS A 11 -16.92 8.25 -8.32
C HIS A 11 -15.96 7.35 -7.54
N ASP A 12 -14.81 7.08 -8.15
CA ASP A 12 -13.93 6.00 -7.75
C ASP A 12 -13.04 6.35 -6.56
N GLY A 13 -13.20 5.56 -5.49
CA GLY A 13 -12.53 5.81 -4.22
C GLY A 13 -11.09 5.32 -4.19
N VAL A 14 -10.13 6.24 -4.34
CA VAL A 14 -8.70 5.97 -4.05
C VAL A 14 -8.44 6.08 -2.55
N THR A 15 -8.16 4.96 -1.89
CA THR A 15 -7.71 4.94 -0.50
C THR A 15 -6.19 4.88 -0.43
N ILE A 16 -5.57 5.95 0.06
CA ILE A 16 -4.18 5.93 0.54
C ILE A 16 -4.17 5.30 1.94
N TYR A 17 -3.24 4.37 2.19
CA TYR A 17 -3.11 3.73 3.50
C TYR A 17 -1.64 3.35 3.77
N GLY A 18 -1.33 3.01 5.02
CA GLY A 18 0.02 2.61 5.38
C GLY A 18 0.16 2.20 6.84
N LEU A 19 1.37 1.77 7.19
CA LEU A 19 1.78 1.47 8.55
C LEU A 19 3.19 2.00 8.77
N ILE A 20 3.38 2.70 9.88
CA ILE A 20 4.69 3.08 10.40
C ILE A 20 4.93 2.21 11.64
N SER A 21 6.05 1.50 11.66
CA SER A 21 6.53 0.76 12.83
C SER A 21 7.98 1.12 13.06
N THR A 22 8.28 1.61 14.26
CA THR A 22 9.62 2.00 14.69
C THR A 22 9.74 1.68 16.17
N GLY A 23 10.96 1.60 16.67
CA GLY A 23 11.23 1.45 18.10
C GLY A 23 12.64 1.86 18.45
N PHE A 24 12.90 1.92 19.74
CA PHE A 24 14.20 2.23 20.31
C PHE A 24 14.69 1.04 21.11
N ASN A 25 15.98 0.72 20.97
CA ASN A 25 16.64 -0.38 21.63
C ASN A 25 17.77 0.15 22.51
N TYR A 26 17.82 -0.34 23.74
CA TYR A 26 18.91 -0.11 24.67
C TYR A 26 19.50 -1.46 25.10
N VAL A 27 20.81 -1.61 24.94
CA VAL A 27 21.55 -2.79 25.40
C VAL A 27 22.61 -2.31 26.38
N GLY A 28 22.44 -2.62 27.67
CA GLY A 28 23.33 -2.10 28.72
C GLY A 28 24.78 -2.58 28.62
N ASN A 29 25.04 -3.69 27.91
CA ASN A 29 26.38 -4.14 27.57
C ASN A 29 26.36 -4.85 26.20
N GLN A 30 26.72 -4.12 25.16
CA GLN A 30 27.14 -4.68 23.88
C GLN A 30 28.67 -4.54 23.77
N ASN A 31 29.37 -5.67 23.85
CA ASN A 31 30.83 -5.74 23.68
C ASN A 31 31.63 -4.81 24.62
N GLY A 32 31.17 -4.64 25.86
CA GLY A 32 31.80 -3.84 26.92
C GLY A 32 31.25 -2.41 27.07
N GLN A 33 30.31 -1.97 26.23
CA GLN A 33 29.76 -0.61 26.26
C GLN A 33 28.23 -0.60 26.11
N PRO A 34 27.50 0.42 26.60
CA PRO A 34 26.07 0.54 26.35
C PRO A 34 25.79 0.92 24.89
N LEU A 35 24.86 0.20 24.23
CA LEU A 35 24.33 0.57 22.93
C LEU A 35 22.97 1.25 23.07
N PHE A 36 22.79 2.36 22.35
CA PHE A 36 21.50 2.95 22.02
C PHE A 36 21.29 2.88 20.51
N SER A 37 20.13 2.41 20.06
CA SER A 37 19.85 2.23 18.62
C SER A 37 18.38 2.45 18.29
N ALA A 38 18.10 3.09 17.15
CA ALA A 38 16.76 3.15 16.58
C ALA A 38 16.55 1.99 15.60
N MET A 39 15.35 1.44 15.56
CA MET A 39 15.00 0.27 14.74
C MET A 39 13.75 0.54 13.91
N SER A 40 13.84 0.31 12.59
CA SER A 40 12.68 0.33 11.68
C SER A 40 12.02 -1.03 11.66
N GLY A 41 10.70 -1.09 11.78
CA GLY A 41 9.91 -2.30 11.60
C GLY A 41 9.92 -3.29 12.78
N THR A 42 10.02 -2.80 14.01
CA THR A 42 10.12 -3.61 15.25
C THR A 42 8.96 -4.57 15.47
N MET A 43 7.75 -4.24 15.02
CA MET A 43 6.56 -5.12 15.13
C MET A 43 6.05 -5.61 13.77
N GLN A 44 6.13 -4.78 12.73
CA GLN A 44 5.77 -5.13 11.35
C GLN A 44 6.61 -4.32 10.37
N ALA A 45 6.83 -4.84 9.16
CA ALA A 45 7.43 -4.08 8.08
C ALA A 45 6.63 -2.79 7.78
N PRO A 46 7.25 -1.60 7.86
CA PRO A 46 6.61 -0.33 7.51
C PRO A 46 6.33 -0.31 6.02
N ARG A 47 5.17 0.21 5.65
CA ARG A 47 4.67 0.19 4.27
C ARG A 47 3.73 1.35 3.99
N PHE A 48 3.78 1.84 2.77
CA PHE A 48 2.82 2.77 2.21
C PHE A 48 2.11 2.10 1.04
N GLY A 49 0.83 2.37 0.85
CA GLY A 49 0.05 1.76 -0.21
C GLY A 49 -1.12 2.60 -0.68
N VAL A 50 -1.61 2.23 -1.84
CA VAL A 50 -2.78 2.81 -2.50
C VAL A 50 -3.66 1.67 -2.97
N LYS A 51 -4.95 1.72 -2.66
CA LYS A 51 -5.94 0.80 -3.22
C LYS A 51 -7.10 1.60 -3.81
N GLY A 52 -7.73 1.07 -4.84
CA GLY A 52 -8.90 1.66 -5.44
C GLY A 52 -9.71 0.63 -6.21
N ARG A 53 -10.93 1.05 -6.54
CA ARG A 53 -11.87 0.31 -7.36
C ARG A 53 -12.57 1.32 -8.26
N GLU A 54 -12.63 0.98 -9.53
CA GLU A 54 -13.20 1.77 -10.63
C GLU A 54 -14.25 0.91 -11.33
N GLU A 55 -15.51 1.36 -11.36
CA GLU A 55 -16.57 0.65 -12.10
C GLU A 55 -16.44 0.97 -13.59
N LEU A 56 -16.31 -0.07 -14.42
CA LEU A 56 -16.07 0.05 -15.88
C LEU A 56 -17.37 0.01 -16.70
N GLY A 57 -18.53 -0.06 -16.03
CA GLY A 57 -19.81 -0.39 -16.65
C GLY A 57 -20.05 -1.90 -16.79
N ASP A 58 -21.23 -2.27 -17.28
CA ASP A 58 -21.67 -3.65 -17.56
C ASP A 58 -21.46 -4.66 -16.40
N GLY A 59 -21.51 -4.17 -15.16
CA GLY A 59 -21.28 -5.01 -13.98
C GLY A 59 -19.83 -5.48 -13.83
N THR A 60 -18.86 -4.73 -14.35
CA THR A 60 -17.42 -5.01 -14.22
C THR A 60 -16.67 -3.85 -13.57
N ALA A 61 -15.58 -4.16 -12.86
CA ALA A 61 -14.76 -3.18 -12.17
C ALA A 61 -13.26 -3.47 -12.34
N ALA A 62 -12.46 -2.42 -12.52
CA ALA A 62 -11.02 -2.45 -12.32
C ALA A 62 -10.71 -2.33 -10.82
N ILE A 63 -9.91 -3.24 -10.29
CA ILE A 63 -9.44 -3.18 -8.90
C ILE A 63 -7.92 -3.12 -8.90
N PHE A 64 -7.36 -2.19 -8.14
CA PHE A 64 -5.92 -2.05 -7.96
C PHE A 64 -5.54 -1.94 -6.49
N ARG A 65 -4.37 -2.50 -6.16
CA ARG A 65 -3.70 -2.32 -4.88
C ARG A 65 -2.20 -2.35 -5.10
N GLN A 66 -1.53 -1.28 -4.72
CA GLN A 66 -0.08 -1.14 -4.73
C GLN A 66 0.42 -0.90 -3.31
N GLU A 67 1.48 -1.60 -2.91
CA GLU A 67 2.15 -1.42 -1.61
C GLU A 67 3.66 -1.38 -1.81
N ASN A 68 4.33 -0.52 -1.07
CA ASN A 68 5.78 -0.40 -1.04
C ASN A 68 6.27 -0.37 0.41
N GLY A 69 7.18 -1.29 0.74
CA GLY A 69 7.89 -1.28 2.02
C GLY A 69 8.96 -0.18 2.05
N PHE A 70 9.19 0.42 3.21
CA PHE A 70 10.25 1.41 3.41
C PHE A 70 10.88 1.32 4.81
N ASN A 71 12.11 1.81 4.92
CA ASN A 71 12.79 1.97 6.20
C ASN A 71 12.47 3.35 6.79
N VAL A 72 11.90 3.39 8.00
CA VAL A 72 11.45 4.63 8.66
C VAL A 72 12.62 5.55 9.03
N LEU A 73 13.83 4.99 9.23
CA LEU A 73 15.01 5.73 9.68
C LEU A 73 15.82 6.31 8.52
N THR A 74 15.79 5.68 7.34
CA THR A 74 16.61 6.07 6.18
C THR A 74 15.79 6.49 4.95
N GLY A 75 14.48 6.31 4.97
CA GLY A 75 13.59 6.53 3.80
C GLY A 75 13.76 5.51 2.66
N GLY A 76 14.71 4.58 2.75
CA GLY A 76 15.02 3.62 1.69
C GLY A 76 13.87 2.63 1.44
N THR A 77 13.48 2.46 0.17
CA THR A 77 12.38 1.57 -0.25
C THR A 77 12.86 0.12 -0.47
N SER A 78 12.02 -0.85 -0.10
CA SER A 78 12.35 -2.28 -0.15
C SER A 78 12.15 -2.95 -1.52
N GLN A 79 11.47 -2.30 -2.47
CA GLN A 79 11.21 -2.87 -3.80
C GLN A 79 11.64 -1.93 -4.94
N ARG A 80 12.51 -2.45 -5.80
CA ARG A 80 12.79 -1.87 -7.13
C ARG A 80 11.93 -2.57 -8.18
N GLY A 81 10.94 -1.85 -8.74
CA GLY A 81 10.51 -2.08 -10.12
C GLY A 81 9.29 -2.97 -10.39
N ARG A 82 8.42 -3.28 -9.42
CA ARG A 82 7.08 -3.87 -9.72
C ARG A 82 5.97 -3.07 -9.02
N MET A 83 5.55 -1.99 -9.69
CA MET A 83 4.74 -0.91 -9.13
C MET A 83 3.24 -0.95 -9.49
N PHE A 84 2.80 -1.90 -10.32
CA PHE A 84 1.40 -2.00 -10.74
C PHE A 84 1.00 -3.47 -10.99
N MET A 85 -0.10 -3.90 -10.37
CA MET A 85 -0.92 -5.03 -10.83
C MET A 85 -2.38 -4.57 -10.90
N GLN A 86 -2.89 -4.43 -12.12
CA GLN A 86 -4.32 -4.19 -12.38
C GLN A 86 -5.02 -5.55 -12.52
N ARG A 87 -6.21 -5.70 -11.94
CA ARG A 87 -7.08 -6.84 -12.24
C ARG A 87 -8.53 -6.40 -12.39
N VAL A 88 -9.10 -6.67 -13.56
CA VAL A 88 -10.53 -6.51 -13.85
C VAL A 88 -11.28 -7.72 -13.31
N ARG A 89 -12.43 -7.50 -12.65
CA ARG A 89 -13.35 -8.56 -12.20
C ARG A 89 -14.83 -8.11 -12.30
N PRO A 90 -15.78 -9.05 -12.35
CA PRO A 90 -17.20 -8.73 -12.17
C PRO A 90 -17.44 -8.02 -10.83
N SER A 91 -18.38 -7.08 -10.80
CA SER A 91 -18.54 -6.14 -9.69
C SER A 91 -19.03 -6.82 -8.39
N GLY A 92 -19.66 -8.00 -8.49
CA GLY A 92 -20.23 -8.77 -7.38
C GLY A 92 -19.29 -9.71 -6.62
N ASP A 93 -18.03 -9.87 -7.03
CA ASP A 93 -17.06 -10.72 -6.33
C ASP A 93 -16.60 -10.09 -4.99
N VAL A 94 -16.89 -10.75 -3.88
CA VAL A 94 -16.39 -10.39 -2.53
C VAL A 94 -14.96 -10.93 -2.32
N TRP A 95 -14.18 -10.25 -1.48
CA TRP A 95 -12.73 -10.39 -1.26
C TRP A 95 -12.23 -11.79 -0.90
#